data_AF-A0A9X1B4C8-F1
#
_entry.id   AF-A0A9X1B4C8-F1
#
_cell.length_a   1.000
_cell.length_b   1.000
_cell.length_c   1.000
_cell.angle_alpha   90.00
_cell.angle_beta   90.00
_cell.angle_gamma   90.00
#
_symmetry.space_group_name_H-M   'P 1'
#
loop_
_entity.id
_entity.type
_entity.pdbx_description
1 polymer ?
#
loop_
_entity_poly.entity_id
_entity_poly.type
_entity_poly.pdbx_seq_one_letter_code
_entity_poly.pdbx_strand_id
1 'polypeptide(L)' 'MVSSNTDVRTLVRGAMKQYPWLTTEPGSKHWRLRSQRTQDFIPIPFSPSEHRIIKHLRAQIRRLATTGDGFIAAKRAC' A
#
# COMPACT_ATOMS: atom_id res chain seq x y z
N MET A 1 6.07 -10.54 9.20
CA MET A 1 6.07 -9.13 9.68
C MET A 1 5.97 -8.20 8.47
N VAL A 2 4.96 -7.31 8.41
CA VAL A 2 4.64 -6.50 7.22
C VAL A 2 5.61 -5.32 7.02
N SER A 3 6.07 -4.70 8.10
CA SER A 3 7.08 -3.63 8.11
C SER A 3 7.72 -3.57 9.50
N SER A 4 8.97 -3.10 9.59
CA SER A 4 9.66 -2.83 10.85
C SER A 4 9.22 -1.51 11.49
N ASN A 5 8.56 -0.64 10.73
CA ASN A 5 8.07 0.64 11.21
C ASN A 5 6.61 0.52 11.74
N THR A 6 6.37 1.00 12.96
CA THR A 6 5.04 0.94 13.62
C THR A 6 4.01 1.83 12.93
N ASP A 7 4.39 3.01 12.42
CA ASP A 7 3.48 3.92 11.71
C ASP A 7 2.96 3.28 10.43
N VAL A 8 3.83 2.63 9.67
CA VAL A 8 3.44 1.90 8.45
C VAL A 8 2.45 0.80 8.77
N ARG A 9 2.70 0.00 9.82
CA ARG A 9 1.78 -1.07 10.24
C ARG A 9 0.42 -0.51 10.63
N THR A 10 0.39 0.57 11.40
CA THR A 10 -0.86 1.23 11.81
C THR A 10 -1.62 1.77 10.62
N LEU A 11 -0.92 2.38 9.65
CA LEU A 11 -1.53 2.97 8.47
C LEU A 11 -2.12 1.90 7.54
N VAL A 12 -1.39 0.81 7.29
CA VAL A 12 -1.89 -0.33 6.50
C VAL A 12 -3.07 -1.00 7.20
N ARG A 13 -2.99 -1.25 8.51
CA ARG A 13 -4.08 -1.86 9.28
C ARG A 13 -5.32 -0.97 9.31
N GLY A 14 -5.16 0.34 9.45
CA GLY A 14 -6.25 1.31 9.37
C GLY A 14 -6.91 1.29 7.99
N ALA A 15 -6.12 1.25 6.93
CA ALA A 15 -6.63 1.15 5.56
C ALA A 15 -7.44 -0.12 5.31
N MET A 16 -6.96 -1.29 5.79
CA MET A 16 -7.71 -2.54 5.66
C MET A 16 -9.03 -2.54 6.45
N LYS A 17 -9.05 -1.88 7.62
CA LYS A 17 -10.30 -1.70 8.38
C LYS A 17 -11.29 -0.78 7.67
N GLN A 18 -10.79 0.27 7.03
CA GLN A 18 -11.63 1.26 6.33
C GLN A 18 -12.11 0.75 4.97
N TYR A 19 -11.31 -0.07 4.29
CA TYR A 19 -11.55 -0.56 2.95
C TYR A 19 -11.43 -2.09 2.93
N PRO A 20 -12.54 -2.84 3.10
CA PRO A 20 -12.51 -4.29 3.28
C PRO A 20 -12.05 -5.07 2.04
N TRP A 21 -12.00 -4.42 0.87
CA TRP A 21 -11.44 -4.99 -0.36
C TRP A 21 -9.92 -4.84 -0.49
N LEU A 22 -9.25 -4.21 0.48
CA LEU A 22 -7.79 -4.14 0.53
C LEU A 22 -7.23 -5.32 1.33
N THR A 23 -6.31 -6.07 0.73
CA THR A 23 -5.67 -7.23 1.35
C THR A 23 -4.16 -7.12 1.28
N THR A 24 -3.47 -7.49 2.35
CA THR A 24 -2.02 -7.60 2.33
C THR A 24 -1.58 -8.95 1.79
N GLU A 25 -0.70 -8.93 0.79
CA GLU A 25 -0.12 -10.14 0.20
C GLU A 25 1.40 -10.12 0.35
N PRO A 26 2.05 -11.27 0.60
CA PRO A 26 3.50 -11.37 0.54
C PRO A 26 3.96 -11.19 -0.92
N GLY A 27 4.93 -10.31 -1.14
CA GLY A 27 5.65 -10.19 -2.41
C GLY A 27 7.09 -10.66 -2.28
N SER A 28 7.79 -10.84 -3.41
CA SER A 28 9.15 -11.42 -3.43
C SER A 28 10.20 -10.61 -2.65
N LYS A 29 10.05 -9.28 -2.56
CA LYS A 29 10.97 -8.39 -1.82
C LYS A 29 10.29 -7.59 -0.71
N HIS A 30 9.02 -7.24 -0.91
CA HIS A 30 8.24 -6.44 0.01
C HIS A 30 6.82 -7.00 0.09
N TRP A 31 6.19 -6.84 1.24
CA TRP A 31 4.74 -6.99 1.36
C TRP A 31 4.04 -6.01 0.43
N ARG A 32 2.88 -6.41 -0.07
CA ARG A 32 2.07 -5.61 -1.00
C ARG A 32 0.70 -5.40 -0.38
N LEU A 33 0.15 -4.21 -0.58
CA LEU A 33 -1.27 -3.97 -0.33
C LEU A 33 -1.98 -4.04 -1.68
N ARG A 34 -2.85 -5.02 -1.87
CA ARG A 34 -3.59 -5.27 -3.11
C ARG A 34 -5.04 -4.85 -2.95
N SER A 35 -5.60 -4.27 -4.00
CA SER A 35 -7.04 -4.05 -4.14
C SER A 35 -7.67 -5.25 -4.84
N GLN A 36 -8.63 -5.91 -4.18
CA GLN A 36 -9.39 -6.99 -4.78
C GLN A 36 -10.28 -6.51 -5.94
N ARG A 37 -10.61 -5.20 -5.99
CA ARG A 37 -11.47 -4.62 -7.03
C ARG A 37 -10.78 -4.48 -8.38
N THR A 38 -9.55 -3.98 -8.38
CA THR A 38 -8.78 -3.70 -9.61
C THR A 38 -7.61 -4.64 -9.82
N GLN A 39 -7.33 -5.50 -8.84
CA GLN A 39 -6.17 -6.38 -8.82
C GLN A 39 -4.82 -5.63 -8.83
N ASP A 40 -4.86 -4.30 -8.70
CA ASP A 40 -3.67 -3.47 -8.57
C ASP A 40 -3.15 -3.52 -7.13
N PHE A 41 -1.88 -3.17 -6.95
CA PHE A 41 -1.21 -3.21 -5.66
C PHE A 41 -0.25 -2.05 -5.47
N ILE A 42 0.11 -1.79 -4.22
CA ILE A 42 1.23 -0.91 -3.87
C ILE A 42 2.23 -1.67 -2.98
N PRO A 43 3.54 -1.46 -3.16
CA PRO A 43 4.54 -2.04 -2.27
C PRO A 43 4.53 -1.34 -0.91
N ILE A 44 4.62 -2.14 0.16
CA ILE A 44 4.72 -1.64 1.54
C ILE A 44 6.21 -1.52 1.90
N PRO A 45 6.71 -0.32 2.23
CA PRO A 45 8.11 -0.14 2.59
C PRO A 45 8.43 -0.85 3.91
N PHE A 46 9.48 -1.68 3.89
CA PHE A 46 9.90 -2.46 5.06
C PHE A 46 10.59 -1.61 6.14
N SER A 47 11.42 -0.65 5.75
CA SER A 47 12.12 0.26 6.66
C SER A 47 12.20 1.67 6.09
N PRO A 48 11.10 2.45 6.10
CA PRO A 48 11.17 3.85 5.72
C PRO A 48 11.86 4.64 6.83
N SER A 49 13.03 5.20 6.52
CA SER A 49 13.76 6.13 7.41
C SER A 49 13.28 7.58 7.26
N GLU A 50 12.46 7.88 6.25
CA GLU A 50 12.02 9.24 5.92
C GLU A 50 10.51 9.45 6.10
N HIS A 51 10.13 10.53 6.77
CA HIS A 51 8.73 10.97 6.92
C HIS A 51 8.02 11.19 5.57
N ARG A 52 8.78 11.57 4.53
CA ARG A 52 8.26 11.76 3.16
C ARG A 52 7.68 10.47 2.60
N ILE A 53 8.29 9.31 2.91
CA ILE A 53 7.84 8.00 2.44
C ILE A 53 6.49 7.63 3.06
N ILE A 54 6.28 7.93 4.34
CA ILE A 54 5.01 7.65 5.02
C ILE A 54 3.87 8.50 4.43
N LYS A 55 4.12 9.79 4.20
CA LYS A 55 3.14 10.69 3.56
C LYS A 55 2.79 10.20 2.15
N HIS A 56 3.79 9.79 1.38
CA HIS A 56 3.60 9.25 0.04
C HIS A 56 2.81 7.93 0.05
N LEU A 57 3.16 7.01 0.96
CA LEU A 57 2.44 5.73 1.15
C LEU A 57 0.97 5.97 1.48
N ARG A 58 0.67 6.95 2.35
CA ARG A 58 -0.71 7.32 2.67
C ARG A 58 -1.48 7.78 1.44
N ALA A 59 -0.87 8.61 0.60
CA ALA A 59 -1.48 9.08 -0.64
C ALA A 59 -1.72 7.92 -1.62
N GLN A 60 -0.75 7.00 -1.75
CA GLN A 60 -0.87 5.81 -2.59
C GLN A 60 -1.99 4.87 -2.11
N ILE A 61 -2.09 4.63 -0.81
CA ILE A 61 -3.19 3.82 -0.23
C ILE A 61 -4.54 4.46 -0.52
N ARG A 62 -4.66 5.77 -0.32
CA ARG A 62 -5.90 6.48 -0.60
C ARG A 62 -6.27 6.36 -2.06
N ARG A 63 -5.31 6.53 -2.98
CA ARG A 63 -5.55 6.38 -4.42
C ARG A 63 -5.99 4.95 -4.77
N LEU A 64 -5.25 3.94 -4.30
CA LEU A 64 -5.60 2.53 -4.49
C LEU A 64 -6.98 2.19 -3.93
N ALA A 65 -7.37 2.77 -2.79
CA ALA A 65 -8.67 2.54 -2.19
C ALA A 65 -9.82 3.20 -2.97
N THR A 66 -9.58 4.39 -3.52
CA THR A 66 -10.62 5.24 -4.13
C THR A 66 -10.83 4.92 -5.61
N THR A 67 -9.75 4.88 -6.38
CA THR A 67 -9.79 4.65 -7.84
C THR A 67 -9.37 3.23 -8.20
N GLY A 68 -8.70 2.52 -7.29
CA GLY A 68 -8.10 1.24 -7.61
C GLY A 68 -6.76 1.35 -8.34
N ASP A 69 -6.21 2.56 -8.48
CA ASP A 69 -4.92 2.77 -9.13
C ASP A 69 -3.78 2.59 -8.13
N GLY A 70 -2.91 1.65 -8.44
CA GLY A 70 -1.68 1.37 -7.72
C GLY A 70 -0.47 1.43 -8.63
N PHE A 71 0.44 0.49 -8.41
CA PHE A 71 1.71 0.38 -9.09
C PHE A 71 1.55 -0.05 -10.56
N ILE A 72 0.58 -0.91 -10.88
CA ILE A 72 0.33 -1.37 -12.26
C ILE A 72 -0.23 -0.21 -13.09
N ALA A 73 -1.22 0.52 -12.57
CA ALA A 73 -1.76 1.70 -13.22
C ALA A 73 -0.68 2.77 -13.46
N ALA A 74 0.17 3.04 -12.46
CA ALA A 74 1.29 3.98 -12.60
C ALA A 74 2.29 3.54 -13.69
N LYS A 75 2.56 2.24 -13.82
CA LYS A 75 3.46 1.71 -14.85
C LYS A 75 2.88 1.79 -16.26
N ARG A 76 1.55 1.73 -16.41
CA ARG A 76 0.87 1.86 -17.71
C ARG A 76 0.79 3.29 -18.23
N ALA A 77 0.96 4.28 -17.36
CA ALA A 77 0.91 5.70 -17.70
C ALA A 77 2.26 6.28 -18.14
N CYS A 78 3.33 5.47 -18.13
CA CYS A 78 4.66 5.78 -18.65
C CYS A 78 4.90 5.00 -19.94
#